data_AF-A0A963JVZ7-F1
#
_entry.id   AF-A0A963JVZ7-F1
#
_cell.length_a   1.000
_cell.length_b   1.000
_cell.length_c   1.000
_cell.angle_alpha   90.00
_cell.angle_beta   90.00
_cell.angle_gamma   90.00
#
_symmetry.space_group_name_H-M   'P 1'
#
loop_
_entity.id
_entity.type
_entity.pdbx_description
1 polymer ?
#
loop_
_entity_poly.entity_id
_entity_poly.type
_entity_poly.pdbx_seq_one_letter_code
_entity_poly.pdbx_strand_id
1 'polypeptide(L)'
;PMMLIYAALLAIPEDISEAADLDGVRGMALFFKVKLPLIWPTIGIISILTFIGNFNAFDLIYAVQGALAGPNFSTDILGTFLYRTFFGHQLELGDPHMGATIATAMFLIILVGVMAYLWGVQRRMRRYQF
;
A
#
# COMPACT_ATOMS: atom_id res chain seq x y z
N PRO A 1 -2.76 -8.95 0.09
CA PRO A 1 -1.94 -8.66 1.29
C PRO A 1 -1.99 -9.78 2.36
N MET A 2 -3.17 -10.32 2.71
CA MET A 2 -3.30 -11.33 3.77
C MET A 2 -2.44 -12.58 3.56
N MET A 3 -2.46 -13.16 2.35
CA MET A 3 -1.65 -14.34 2.01
C MET A 3 -0.15 -14.10 2.18
N LEU A 4 0.33 -12.90 1.84
CA LEU A 4 1.76 -12.56 1.98
C LEU A 4 2.17 -12.41 3.44
N ILE A 5 1.31 -11.83 4.28
CA ILE A 5 1.55 -11.74 5.73
C ILE A 5 1.55 -13.15 6.35
N TYR A 6 0.63 -14.00 5.93
CA TYR A 6 0.55 -15.38 6.41
C TYR A 6 1.79 -16.19 6.00
N ALA A 7 2.22 -16.09 4.74
CA ALA A 7 3.46 -16.72 4.27
C ALA A 7 4.69 -16.22 5.05
N ALA A 8 4.75 -14.92 5.37
CA ALA A 8 5.82 -14.34 6.18
C ALA A 8 5.85 -14.91 7.61
N LEU A 9 4.68 -15.17 8.20
CA LEU A 9 4.57 -15.81 9.51
C LEU A 9 4.99 -17.29 9.47
N LEU A 10 4.64 -18.01 8.40
CA LEU A 10 5.05 -19.40 8.20
C LEU A 10 6.55 -19.55 7.92
N ALA A 11 7.18 -18.51 7.36
CA ALA A 11 8.61 -18.51 7.09
C ALA A 11 9.48 -18.34 8.35
N ILE A 12 8.89 -18.03 9.51
CA ILE A 12 9.62 -17.96 10.78
C ILE A 12 10.01 -19.39 11.20
N PRO A 13 11.31 -19.69 11.38
CA PRO A 13 11.76 -21.00 11.83
C PRO A 13 11.20 -21.36 13.21
N GLU A 14 10.81 -22.63 13.40
CA GLU A 14 10.24 -23.11 14.67
C GLU A 14 11.22 -22.97 15.84
N ASP A 15 12.53 -23.10 15.58
CA ASP A 15 13.63 -22.92 16.54
C ASP A 15 13.55 -21.58 17.29
N ILE A 16 13.12 -20.50 16.61
CA ILE A 16 12.99 -19.17 17.24
C ILE A 16 11.82 -19.13 18.22
N SER A 17 10.72 -19.83 17.91
CA SER A 17 9.60 -19.97 18.84
C SER A 17 9.95 -20.85 20.04
N GLU A 18 10.73 -21.91 19.86
CA GLU A 18 11.18 -22.77 20.96
C GLU A 18 12.14 -22.03 21.89
N ALA A 19 13.10 -21.27 21.34
CA ALA A 19 13.98 -20.42 22.11
C ALA A 19 13.21 -19.38 22.95
N ALA A 20 12.19 -18.75 22.36
CA ALA A 20 11.34 -17.81 23.09
C ALA A 20 10.52 -18.49 24.21
N ASP A 21 10.16 -19.77 24.05
CA ASP A 21 9.46 -20.52 25.10
C ASP A 21 10.41 -20.86 26.27
N LEU A 22 11.67 -21.19 25.97
CA LEU A 22 12.73 -21.37 26.97
C LEU A 22 12.99 -20.08 27.77
N ASP A 23 12.89 -18.92 27.11
CA ASP A 23 12.96 -17.59 27.73
C ASP A 23 11.66 -17.18 28.47
N GLY A 24 10.66 -18.05 28.51
CA GLY A 24 9.38 -17.84 29.20
C GLY A 24 8.42 -16.88 28.49
N VAL A 25 8.66 -16.54 27.23
CA VAL A 25 7.81 -15.64 26.43
C VAL A 25 6.65 -16.43 25.81
N ARG A 26 5.46 -16.34 26.42
CA ARG A 26 4.26 -17.12 25.99
C ARG A 26 3.08 -16.26 25.53
N GLY A 27 2.18 -16.88 24.77
CA GLY A 27 0.88 -16.30 24.37
C GLY A 27 1.01 -15.05 23.49
N MET A 28 0.27 -13.98 23.85
CA MET A 28 0.31 -12.71 23.11
C MET A 28 1.70 -12.05 23.15
N ALA A 29 2.48 -12.26 24.21
CA ALA A 29 3.82 -11.71 24.30
C ALA A 29 4.75 -12.27 23.20
N LEU A 30 4.62 -13.55 22.87
CA LEU A 30 5.36 -14.20 21.77
C LEU A 30 5.04 -13.54 20.42
N PHE A 31 3.75 -13.25 20.17
CA PHE A 31 3.34 -12.57 18.96
C PHE A 31 3.92 -11.16 18.86
N PHE A 32 3.70 -10.32 19.88
CA PHE A 32 4.09 -8.90 19.81
C PHE A 32 5.60 -8.67 19.95
N LYS A 33 6.32 -9.51 20.70
CA LYS A 33 7.76 -9.33 20.96
C LYS A 33 8.67 -10.10 20.00
N VAL A 34 8.21 -11.22 19.45
CA VAL A 34 9.06 -12.10 18.62
C VAL A 34 8.53 -12.15 17.19
N LYS A 35 7.34 -12.69 16.97
CA LYS A 35 6.82 -12.91 15.60
C LYS A 35 6.59 -11.61 14.84
N LEU A 36 5.96 -10.62 15.47
CA LEU A 36 5.62 -9.35 14.83
C LEU A 36 6.88 -8.58 14.40
N PRO A 37 7.90 -8.33 15.25
CA PRO A 37 9.12 -7.66 14.82
C PRO A 37 9.88 -8.39 13.70
N LEU A 38 9.86 -9.73 13.69
CA LEU A 38 10.50 -10.52 12.64
C LEU A 38 9.84 -10.31 11.26
N ILE A 39 8.52 -10.16 11.21
CA ILE A 39 7.80 -9.91 9.95
C ILE A 39 7.66 -8.43 9.58
N TRP A 40 8.12 -7.49 10.42
CA TRP A 40 8.04 -6.05 10.12
C TRP A 40 8.63 -5.66 8.75
N PRO A 41 9.78 -6.20 8.32
CA PRO A 41 10.31 -5.92 6.98
C PRO A 41 9.34 -6.32 5.88
N THR A 42 8.72 -7.49 6.02
CA THR A 42 7.76 -8.01 5.05
C THR A 42 6.45 -7.21 5.06
N ILE A 43 5.93 -6.87 6.24
CA ILE A 43 4.78 -5.96 6.38
C ILE A 43 5.08 -4.63 5.69
N GLY A 44 6.31 -4.13 5.80
CA GLY A 44 6.65 -2.87 5.19
C GLY A 44 6.64 -2.88 3.67
N ILE A 45 7.18 -3.95 3.07
CA ILE A 45 7.08 -4.17 1.62
C ILE A 45 5.61 -4.27 1.19
N ILE A 46 4.81 -5.07 1.89
CA ILE A 46 3.39 -5.25 1.59
C ILE A 46 2.63 -3.91 1.71
N SER A 47 2.99 -3.08 2.68
CA SER A 47 2.39 -1.74 2.87
C SER A 47 2.67 -0.84 1.67
N ILE A 48 3.90 -0.81 1.15
CA ILE A 48 4.25 -0.06 -0.06
C ILE A 48 3.45 -0.57 -1.27
N LEU A 49 3.43 -1.89 -1.48
CA LEU A 49 2.70 -2.50 -2.60
C LEU A 49 1.20 -2.19 -2.53
N THR A 50 0.62 -2.27 -1.34
CA THR A 50 -0.81 -1.97 -1.11
C THR A 50 -1.09 -0.47 -1.31
N PHE A 51 -0.19 0.40 -0.85
CA PHE A 51 -0.29 1.84 -1.07
C PHE A 51 -0.31 2.16 -2.56
N ILE A 52 0.66 1.68 -3.33
CA ILE A 52 0.71 1.86 -4.79
C ILE A 52 -0.53 1.25 -5.46
N GLY A 53 -0.97 0.07 -5.01
CA GLY A 53 -2.16 -0.59 -5.52
C GLY A 53 -3.43 0.24 -5.37
N ASN A 54 -3.63 0.89 -4.22
CA ASN A 54 -4.80 1.73 -3.98
C ASN A 54 -4.86 2.94 -4.92
N PHE A 55 -3.71 3.55 -5.27
CA PHE A 55 -3.69 4.63 -6.27
C PHE A 55 -3.99 4.15 -7.69
N ASN A 56 -3.80 2.85 -7.96
CA ASN A 56 -4.11 2.23 -9.25
C ASN A 56 -5.52 1.61 -9.31
N ALA A 57 -6.34 1.74 -8.27
CA ALA A 57 -7.70 1.16 -8.21
C ALA A 57 -8.74 1.84 -9.13
N PHE A 58 -8.28 2.53 -10.18
CA PHE A 58 -9.09 3.20 -11.19
C PHE A 58 -10.08 2.23 -11.85
N ASP A 59 -9.57 1.08 -12.29
CA ASP A 59 -10.30 0.04 -12.99
C ASP A 59 -11.55 -0.41 -12.22
N LEU A 60 -11.39 -0.65 -10.91
CA LEU A 60 -12.48 -1.08 -10.04
C LEU A 60 -13.55 0.01 -9.89
N ILE A 61 -13.14 1.24 -9.59
CA ILE A 61 -14.10 2.35 -9.40
C ILE A 61 -14.82 2.64 -10.71
N TYR A 62 -14.10 2.69 -11.83
CA TYR A 62 -14.68 2.92 -13.14
C TYR A 62 -15.66 1.82 -13.54
N ALA A 63 -15.33 0.54 -13.29
CA ALA A 63 -16.21 -0.57 -13.62
C ALA A 63 -17.52 -0.56 -12.81
N VAL A 64 -17.49 -0.13 -11.55
CA VAL A 64 -18.66 -0.15 -10.66
C VAL A 64 -19.47 1.14 -10.73
N GLN A 65 -18.81 2.30 -10.81
CA GLN A 65 -19.41 3.62 -10.66
C GLN A 65 -19.34 4.47 -11.94
N GLY A 66 -18.73 3.96 -13.01
CA GLY A 66 -18.53 4.66 -14.27
C GLY A 66 -17.55 5.83 -14.19
N ALA A 67 -17.52 6.65 -15.25
CA ALA A 67 -16.60 7.79 -15.38
C ALA A 67 -16.82 8.92 -14.34
N LEU A 68 -18.03 8.99 -13.77
CA LEU A 68 -18.39 10.00 -12.76
C LEU A 68 -18.01 9.58 -11.34
N ALA A 69 -17.63 8.32 -11.14
CA ALA A 69 -17.27 7.79 -9.83
C ALA A 69 -18.36 8.08 -8.77
N GLY A 70 -19.61 7.78 -9.12
CA GLY A 70 -20.78 7.88 -8.24
C GLY A 70 -21.48 9.24 -8.28
N PRO A 71 -22.58 9.40 -7.53
CA PRO A 71 -23.30 10.67 -7.45
C PRO A 71 -22.39 11.73 -6.82
N ASN A 72 -22.33 12.91 -7.45
CA ASN A 72 -21.51 14.04 -7.03
C ASN A 72 -20.03 13.68 -6.76
N PHE A 73 -19.43 12.78 -7.55
CA PHE A 73 -18.02 12.40 -7.41
C PHE A 73 -17.67 11.78 -6.03
N SER A 74 -18.64 11.16 -5.36
CA SER A 74 -18.49 10.67 -3.98
C SER A 74 -17.46 9.55 -3.81
N THR A 75 -17.15 8.79 -4.87
CA THR A 75 -16.11 7.76 -4.88
C THR A 75 -14.95 8.13 -5.80
N ASP A 76 -14.80 9.42 -6.14
CA ASP A 76 -13.81 9.87 -7.11
C ASP A 76 -12.39 9.76 -6.54
N ILE A 77 -11.52 9.17 -7.34
CA ILE A 77 -10.10 9.01 -7.05
C ILE A 77 -9.29 9.68 -8.15
N LEU A 78 -8.02 9.95 -7.90
CA LEU A 78 -7.16 10.64 -8.88
C LEU A 78 -7.14 9.92 -10.25
N GLY A 79 -7.26 8.59 -10.27
CA GLY A 79 -7.36 7.82 -11.50
C GLY A 79 -8.64 8.08 -12.31
N THR A 80 -9.81 8.14 -11.66
CA THR A 80 -11.08 8.45 -12.34
C THR A 80 -11.16 9.92 -12.75
N PHE A 81 -10.59 10.81 -11.94
CA PHE A 81 -10.41 12.22 -12.28
C PHE A 81 -9.51 12.42 -13.51
N LEU A 82 -8.37 11.71 -13.57
CA LEU A 82 -7.48 11.69 -14.73
C LEU A 82 -8.23 11.22 -15.97
N TYR A 83 -8.94 10.10 -15.89
CA TYR A 83 -9.69 9.55 -17.01
C TYR A 83 -10.70 10.55 -17.56
N ARG A 84 -11.52 11.13 -16.67
CA ARG A 84 -12.55 12.12 -17.03
C ARG A 84 -11.95 13.36 -17.68
N THR A 85 -10.81 13.83 -17.18
CA THR A 85 -10.15 15.02 -17.71
C THR A 85 -9.45 14.75 -19.05
N PHE A 86 -8.85 13.57 -19.21
CA PHE A 86 -8.09 13.21 -20.41
C PHE A 86 -9.00 12.83 -21.58
N PHE A 87 -10.02 12.01 -21.34
CA PHE A 87 -10.93 11.52 -22.39
C PHE A 87 -12.19 12.36 -22.53
N GLY A 88 -12.48 13.24 -21.56
CA GLY A 88 -13.72 13.98 -21.51
C GLY A 88 -14.88 13.14 -21.00
N HIS A 89 -16.00 13.81 -20.70
CA HIS A 89 -17.25 13.13 -20.34
C HIS A 89 -18.44 13.85 -20.96
N GLN A 90 -19.28 13.10 -21.66
CA GLN A 90 -20.56 13.54 -22.21
C GLN A 90 -20.45 14.67 -23.26
N LEU A 91 -20.40 15.94 -22.83
CA LEU A 91 -20.26 17.11 -23.69
C LEU A 91 -18.94 17.88 -23.46
N GLU A 92 -18.16 17.49 -22.46
CA GLU A 92 -16.84 18.07 -22.21
C GLU A 92 -15.80 17.33 -23.05
N LEU A 93 -15.10 18.07 -23.90
CA LEU A 93 -13.94 17.58 -24.63
C LEU A 93 -12.81 17.33 -23.63
N GLY A 94 -12.17 16.17 -23.73
CA GLY A 94 -10.99 15.87 -22.94
C GLY A 94 -9.83 16.78 -23.31
N ASP A 95 -9.04 17.18 -22.32
CA ASP A 95 -7.80 17.92 -22.50
C ASP A 95 -6.60 17.01 -22.14
N PRO A 96 -5.84 16.53 -23.14
CA PRO A 96 -4.67 15.69 -22.91
C PRO A 96 -3.58 16.37 -22.06
N HIS A 97 -3.45 17.70 -22.11
CA HIS A 97 -2.46 18.44 -21.32
C HIS A 97 -2.82 18.46 -19.84
N MET A 98 -4.10 18.65 -19.53
CA MET A 98 -4.59 18.55 -18.16
C MET A 98 -4.46 17.12 -17.63
N GLY A 99 -4.84 16.11 -18.42
CA GLY A 99 -4.67 14.71 -18.03
C GLY A 99 -3.21 14.32 -17.78
N ALA A 100 -2.27 14.81 -18.60
CA ALA A 100 -0.83 14.62 -18.37
C ALA A 100 -0.33 15.30 -17.09
N THR A 101 -0.87 16.47 -16.77
CA THR A 101 -0.56 17.18 -15.51
C THR A 101 -1.02 16.36 -14.30
N ILE A 102 -2.24 15.82 -14.34
CA ILE A 102 -2.79 14.97 -13.28
C ILE A 102 -1.97 13.68 -13.14
N ALA A 103 -1.59 13.04 -14.25
CA ALA A 103 -0.74 11.85 -14.25
C ALA A 103 0.61 12.11 -13.57
N THR A 104 1.23 13.25 -13.91
CA THR A 104 2.51 13.66 -13.33
C THR A 104 2.37 13.97 -11.83
N ALA A 105 1.28 14.63 -11.43
CA ALA A 105 0.98 14.89 -10.03
C ALA A 105 0.76 13.60 -9.23
N MET A 106 -0.02 12.64 -9.77
CA MET A 106 -0.19 11.32 -9.17
C MET A 106 1.14 10.61 -8.98
N PHE A 107 2.00 10.61 -10.02
CA PHE A 107 3.32 10.01 -9.94
C PHE A 107 4.16 10.64 -8.82
N LEU A 108 4.19 11.96 -8.72
CA LEU A 108 4.92 12.67 -7.66
C LEU A 108 4.38 12.36 -6.26
N ILE A 109 3.05 12.29 -6.09
CA ILE A 109 2.42 11.93 -4.82
C ILE A 109 2.84 10.52 -4.39
N ILE A 110 2.77 9.55 -5.30
CA ILE A 110 3.18 8.17 -5.03
C ILE A 110 4.67 8.11 -4.70
N LEU A 111 5.51 8.78 -5.50
CA LEU A 111 6.96 8.84 -5.30
C LEU A 111 7.31 9.41 -3.93
N VAL A 112 6.75 10.56 -3.56
CA VAL A 112 6.98 11.21 -2.26
C VAL A 112 6.47 10.33 -1.12
N GLY A 113 5.29 9.71 -1.27
CA GLY A 113 4.75 8.78 -0.27
C GLY A 113 5.67 7.58 -0.03
N VAL A 114 6.17 6.95 -1.11
CA VAL A 114 7.10 5.82 -1.03
C VAL A 114 8.45 6.26 -0.46
N MET A 115 8.99 7.41 -0.87
CA MET A 115 10.25 7.94 -0.33
C MET A 115 10.14 8.26 1.16
N ALA A 116 9.06 8.90 1.60
CA ALA A 116 8.80 9.18 3.01
C ALA A 116 8.67 7.88 3.82
N TYR A 117 7.98 6.88 3.26
CA TYR A 117 7.85 5.57 3.88
C TYR A 117 9.20 4.86 4.03
N LEU A 118 9.98 4.76 2.94
CA LEU A 118 11.31 4.16 2.97
C LEU A 118 12.21 4.91 3.95
N TRP A 119 12.20 6.24 3.93
CA TRP A 119 12.98 7.05 4.86
C TRP A 119 12.61 6.79 6.32
N GLY A 120 11.32 6.71 6.65
CA GLY A 120 10.86 6.48 8.03
C GLY A 120 11.09 5.04 8.51
N VAL A 121 10.74 4.05 7.68
CA VAL A 121 10.73 2.63 8.05
C VAL A 121 12.10 1.99 7.85
N GLN A 122 12.81 2.26 6.75
CA GLN A 122 14.15 1.71 6.49
C GLN A 122 15.18 2.21 7.51
N ARG A 123 15.04 3.45 8.02
CA ARG A 123 15.87 3.96 9.13
C ARG A 123 15.65 3.20 10.44
N ARG A 124 14.42 2.73 10.71
CA ARG A 124 14.13 1.91 11.89
C ARG A 124 14.54 0.45 11.71
N MET A 125 14.33 -0.12 10.52
CA MET A 125 14.66 -1.53 10.24
C MET A 125 16.15 -1.83 10.25
N ARG A 126 17.00 -0.87 9.85
CA ARG A 126 18.47 -1.00 9.97
C ARG A 126 18.98 -1.26 11.40
N ARG A 127 18.16 -1.01 12.43
CA ARG A 127 18.53 -1.27 13.84
C ARG A 127 18.34 -2.73 14.28
N TYR A 128 17.60 -3.53 13.50
CA TYR A 128 17.25 -4.92 13.86
C TYR A 128 17.98 -5.98 13.02
N GLN A 129 18.97 -5.57 12.20
CA GLN A 129 19.81 -6.48 11.41
C GLN A 129 21.15 -6.83 12.09
N PHE A 130 21.21 -6.75 13.42
CA PHE A 130 22.36 -7.19 14.21
C PHE A 130 21.94 -8.33 15.14
#